data_AF-A0A2A9LXU7-F1
#
_entry.id   AF-A0A2A9LXU7-F1
#
_cell.length_a   1.000
_cell.length_b   1.000
_cell.length_c   1.000
_cell.angle_alpha   90.00
_cell.angle_beta   90.00
_cell.angle_gamma   90.00
#
_symmetry.space_group_name_H-M   'P 1'
#
loop_
_entity.id
_entity.type
_entity.pdbx_description
1 polymer ?
#
loop_
_entity_poly.entity_id
_entity_poly.type
_entity_poly.pdbx_seq_one_letter_code
_entity_poly.pdbx_strand_id
1 'polypeptide(L)'
;MKTNIRLRVAIIMSAIAVYHVFMHVQWVMSGCIEFLGRRHCSFENSANFEGMMNFDLLLTCAWVAGAVMGWFTIARTPKKTG
;
A
#
# COMPACT_ATOMS: atom_id res chain seq x y z
N MET A 1 27.05 4.31 -4.12
CA MET A 1 26.54 3.56 -2.94
C MET A 1 25.14 3.98 -2.51
N LYS A 2 24.85 5.28 -2.32
CA LYS A 2 23.52 5.81 -1.90
C LYS A 2 22.35 5.46 -2.85
N THR A 3 22.60 5.37 -4.15
CA THR A 3 21.59 5.03 -5.18
C THR A 3 21.09 3.59 -5.06
N ASN A 4 21.96 2.64 -4.70
CA ASN A 4 21.55 1.24 -4.48
C ASN A 4 20.62 1.09 -3.28
N ILE A 5 20.83 1.88 -2.22
CA ILE A 5 19.95 1.88 -1.04
C ILE A 5 18.58 2.46 -1.42
N ARG A 6 18.55 3.59 -2.14
CA ARG A 6 17.29 4.20 -2.62
C ARG A 6 16.50 3.24 -3.52
N LEU A 7 17.18 2.55 -4.43
CA LEU A 7 16.56 1.55 -5.31
C LEU A 7 15.94 0.40 -4.52
N ARG A 8 16.68 -0.15 -3.55
CA ARG A 8 16.14 -1.22 -2.67
C ARG A 8 14.91 -0.75 -1.89
N VAL A 9 14.94 0.46 -1.34
CA VAL A 9 13.80 1.04 -0.62
C VAL A 9 12.59 1.21 -1.54
N ALA A 10 12.77 1.73 -2.76
CA ALA A 10 11.65 1.87 -3.71
C ALA A 10 11.07 0.52 -4.14
N ILE A 11 11.90 -0.51 -4.33
CA ILE A 11 11.44 -1.87 -4.65
C ILE A 11 10.62 -2.44 -3.48
N ILE A 12 11.13 -2.33 -2.25
CA ILE A 12 10.43 -2.80 -1.05
C ILE A 12 9.08 -2.08 -0.88
N MET A 13 9.08 -0.75 -1.01
CA MET A 13 7.85 0.06 -0.94
C MET A 13 6.85 -0.33 -2.04
N SER A 14 7.33 -0.65 -3.24
CA SER A 14 6.47 -1.10 -4.34
C SER A 14 5.83 -2.45 -4.03
N ALA A 15 6.60 -3.40 -3.47
CA ALA A 15 6.06 -4.70 -3.07
C ALA A 15 4.99 -4.56 -1.97
N ILE A 16 5.23 -3.68 -0.99
CA ILE A 16 4.25 -3.38 0.08
C ILE A 16 2.99 -2.75 -0.53
N ALA A 17 3.13 -1.78 -1.43
CA ALA A 17 1.99 -1.16 -2.08
C ALA A 17 1.15 -2.17 -2.88
N VAL A 18 1.78 -3.06 -3.65
CA VAL A 18 1.08 -4.12 -4.39
C VAL A 18 0.35 -5.07 -3.44
N TYR A 19 0.98 -5.45 -2.33
CA TYR A 19 0.34 -6.29 -1.31
C TYR A 19 -0.91 -5.64 -0.73
N HIS A 20 -0.84 -4.36 -0.36
CA HIS A 20 -2.00 -3.63 0.17
C HIS A 20 -3.13 -3.51 -0.86
N VAL A 21 -2.80 -3.19 -2.11
CA VAL A 21 -3.80 -3.16 -3.20
C VAL A 21 -4.47 -4.52 -3.38
N PHE A 22 -3.68 -5.59 -3.38
CA PHE A 22 -4.22 -6.94 -3.51
C PHE A 22 -5.15 -7.30 -2.33
N MET A 23 -4.71 -7.05 -1.10
CA MET A 23 -5.51 -7.32 0.10
C MET A 23 -6.81 -6.50 0.13
N HIS A 24 -6.74 -5.22 -0.23
CA HIS A 24 -7.91 -4.34 -0.33
C HIS A 24 -8.95 -4.94 -1.29
N VAL A 25 -8.52 -5.35 -2.49
CA VAL A 25 -9.41 -5.98 -3.48
C VAL A 25 -10.00 -7.28 -2.95
N GLN A 26 -9.20 -8.12 -2.26
CA GLN A 26 -9.70 -9.35 -1.64
C GLN A 26 -10.78 -9.07 -0.58
N TRP A 27 -10.61 -8.04 0.25
CA TRP A 27 -11.58 -7.66 1.29
C TRP A 27 -12.87 -7.11 0.70
N VAL A 28 -12.77 -6.28 -0.34
CA VAL A 28 -13.93 -5.76 -1.06
C VAL A 28 -14.72 -6.90 -1.71
N MET A 29 -14.04 -7.83 -2.41
CA MET A 29 -14.68 -8.94 -3.11
C MET A 29 -15.29 -9.97 -2.15
N SER A 30 -14.64 -10.24 -1.02
CA SER A 30 -15.13 -11.20 -0.04
C SER A 30 -16.21 -10.63 0.89
N GLY A 31 -16.36 -9.30 0.96
CA GLY A 31 -17.26 -8.63 1.91
C GLY A 31 -16.86 -8.85 3.38
N CYS A 32 -15.64 -9.35 3.62
CA CYS A 32 -15.08 -9.62 4.94
C CYS A 32 -13.63 -9.17 5.01
N ILE A 33 -13.31 -8.38 6.02
CA ILE A 33 -11.97 -7.86 6.30
C ILE A 33 -11.39 -8.59 7.51
N GLU A 34 -10.09 -8.86 7.50
CA GLU A 34 -9.39 -9.40 8.66
C GLU A 34 -8.57 -8.28 9.31
N PHE A 35 -8.98 -7.87 10.51
CA PHE A 35 -8.42 -6.73 11.21
C PHE A 35 -8.01 -7.13 12.63
N LEU A 36 -6.76 -6.89 13.01
CA LEU A 36 -6.19 -7.31 14.31
C LEU A 36 -6.41 -8.80 14.67
N GLY A 37 -6.46 -9.70 13.67
CA GLY A 37 -6.66 -11.14 13.89
C GLY A 37 -8.11 -11.54 14.16
N ARG A 38 -9.09 -10.64 13.94
CA ARG A 38 -10.50 -11.00 13.85
C ARG A 38 -11.05 -10.69 12.47
N ARG A 39 -11.90 -11.59 11.97
CA ARG A 39 -12.64 -11.39 10.73
C ARG A 39 -13.90 -10.59 11.02
N HIS A 40 -14.10 -9.50 10.31
CA HIS A 40 -15.28 -8.64 10.36
C HIS A 40 -15.96 -8.66 8.99
N CYS A 41 -17.24 -9.00 8.96
CA CYS A 41 -17.99 -9.06 7.71
C CYS A 41 -19.04 -7.94 7.63
N SER A 42 -19.34 -7.50 6.41
CA SER A 42 -20.30 -6.42 6.15
C SER A 42 -21.70 -6.70 6.73
N PHE A 43 -22.09 -7.98 6.83
CA PHE A 43 -23.41 -8.39 7.35
C PHE A 43 -23.55 -8.26 8.88
N GLU A 44 -22.46 -8.26 9.65
CA GLU A 44 -22.52 -8.14 11.12
C GLU A 44 -22.67 -6.70 11.57
N ASN A 45 -22.01 -5.76 10.88
CA ASN A 45 -22.07 -4.33 11.20
C ASN A 45 -21.53 -3.50 10.02
N SER A 46 -22.40 -3.13 9.07
CA SER A 46 -22.02 -2.46 7.83
C SER A 46 -21.32 -1.12 8.06
N ALA A 47 -21.75 -0.32 9.05
CA ALA A 47 -21.15 0.97 9.35
C ALA A 47 -19.69 0.84 9.87
N ASN A 48 -19.42 -0.16 10.71
CA ASN A 48 -18.07 -0.42 11.20
C ASN A 48 -17.17 -1.04 10.12
N PHE A 49 -17.76 -1.87 9.25
CA PHE A 49 -17.08 -2.43 8.08
C PHE A 49 -16.67 -1.35 7.08
N GLU A 50 -17.55 -0.40 6.79
CA GLU A 50 -17.26 0.74 5.89
C GLU A 50 -16.15 1.64 6.47
N GLY A 51 -16.16 1.88 7.79
CA GLY A 51 -15.08 2.59 8.48
C GLY A 51 -13.73 1.88 8.36
N MET A 52 -13.70 0.56 8.60
CA MET A 52 -12.48 -0.25 8.44
C MET A 52 -11.99 -0.30 6.98
N MET A 53 -12.92 -0.40 6.02
CA MET A 53 -12.59 -0.41 4.60
C MET A 53 -12.02 0.94 4.14
N ASN A 54 -12.57 2.06 4.62
CA ASN A 54 -12.03 3.40 4.33
C ASN A 54 -10.64 3.59 4.92
N PHE A 55 -10.39 3.06 6.13
CA PHE A 55 -9.06 3.10 6.72
C PHE A 55 -8.04 2.29 5.91
N ASP A 56 -8.40 1.09 5.49
CA ASP A 56 -7.55 0.26 4.63
C ASP A 56 -7.29 0.92 3.26
N LEU A 57 -8.31 1.56 2.68
CA LEU A 57 -8.17 2.31 1.44
C LEU A 57 -7.16 3.46 1.60
N LEU A 58 -7.27 4.24 2.69
CA LEU A 58 -6.31 5.31 3.01
C LEU A 58 -4.88 4.78 3.14
N LEU A 59 -4.71 3.65 3.84
CA LEU A 59 -3.40 3.02 4.03
C LEU A 59 -2.83 2.55 2.68
N THR A 60 -3.66 1.91 1.85
CA THR A 60 -3.30 1.47 0.50
C THR A 60 -2.87 2.65 -0.37
N CYS A 61 -3.63 3.74 -0.37
CA CYS A 61 -3.28 4.97 -1.07
C CYS A 61 -1.96 5.57 -0.57
N ALA A 62 -1.72 5.57 0.75
CA ALA A 62 -0.48 6.07 1.33
C ALA A 62 0.74 5.25 0.87
N TRP A 63 0.63 3.92 0.82
CA TRP A 63 1.70 3.06 0.32
C TRP A 63 1.96 3.26 -1.17
N VAL A 64 0.91 3.37 -1.99
CA VAL A 64 1.04 3.66 -3.42
C VAL A 64 1.72 5.01 -3.64
N ALA A 65 1.28 6.06 -2.94
CA ALA A 65 1.90 7.38 -3.02
C ALA A 65 3.37 7.34 -2.59
N GLY A 66 3.68 6.62 -1.51
CA GLY A 66 5.04 6.40 -1.04
C GLY A 66 5.92 5.69 -2.09
N ALA A 67 5.40 4.66 -2.76
CA ALA A 67 6.10 3.95 -3.82
C ALA A 67 6.40 4.88 -5.01
N VAL A 68 5.42 5.65 -5.46
CA VAL A 68 5.58 6.65 -6.54
C VAL A 68 6.65 7.68 -6.18
N MET A 69 6.59 8.23 -4.96
CA MET A 69 7.58 9.20 -4.49
C MET A 69 8.98 8.59 -4.40
N GLY A 70 9.08 7.34 -3.93
CA GLY A 70 10.34 6.58 -3.90
C GLY A 70 10.98 6.48 -5.28
N TRP A 71 10.21 6.12 -6.31
CA TRP A 71 10.67 6.08 -7.69
C TRP A 71 11.05 7.46 -8.24
N PHE A 72 10.29 8.50 -7.90
CA PHE A 72 10.63 9.88 -8.26
C PHE A 72 12.01 10.29 -7.72
N THR A 73 12.36 9.89 -6.49
CA THR A 73 13.69 10.20 -5.92
C THR A 73 14.83 9.50 -6.64
N ILE A 74 14.57 8.35 -7.27
CA ILE A 74 15.55 7.60 -8.06
C ILE A 74 15.68 8.22 -9.44
N ALA A 75 14.56 8.47 -10.12
CA ALA A 75 14.53 9.04 -11.47
C ALA A 75 15.17 10.44 -11.53
N ARG A 76 14.99 11.25 -10.48
CA ARG A 76 15.61 12.60 -10.37
C ARG A 76 17.06 12.60 -9.89
N THR A 77 17.66 11.44 -9.60
CA THR A 77 19.08 11.41 -9.21
C THR A 77 19.91 11.82 -10.44
N PRO A 78 20.69 12.93 -10.39
CA PRO A 78 21.45 13.37 -11.55
C PRO A 78 22.40 12.23 -11.95
N LYS A 79 22.23 11.71 -13.18
CA LYS A 79 23.27 10.91 -13.81
C LYS A 79 24.48 11.82 -13.90
N LYS A 80 25.62 11.41 -13.32
CA LYS A 80 26.90 12.04 -13.67
C LYS A 80 27.03 11.92 -15.19
N THR A 81 26.89 13.04 -15.88
CA THR A 81 27.29 13.20 -17.27
C THR A 81 28.76 12.83 -17.31
N GLY A 82 29.06 11.70 -17.96
CA GLY A 82 30.43 11.29 -18.26
C GLY A 82 31.04 12.22 -19.28
#